data_AF-A0A6I9NZE8-F1
#
_entry.id   AF-A0A6I9NZE8-F1
#
_cell.length_a   1.000
_cell.length_b   1.000
_cell.length_c   1.000
_cell.angle_alpha   90.00
_cell.angle_beta   90.00
_cell.angle_gamma   90.00
#
_symmetry.space_group_name_H-M   'P 1'
#
loop_
_entity.id
_entity.type
_entity.pdbx_description
1 polymer ?
#
loop_
_entity_poly.entity_id
_entity_poly.type
_entity_poly.pdbx_seq_one_letter_code
_entity_poly.pdbx_strand_id
1 'polypeptide(L)'
;MTFITSLISCRQMFDALFWFQSSLDRTDIGTLLIPNIQRSDSGTYMCVGSNSVGSNSSPLKVSVLKADHVSSAVSIQPSIADVQEGQSLDLSCFAPGNPPPQVTWSKASGRLSSNHQMETSY
;
A
#
# COMPACT_ATOMS: atom_id res chain seq x y z
N MET A 1 -68.88 -15.02 -39.70
CA MET A 1 -67.59 -14.94 -40.44
C MET A 1 -67.18 -13.48 -40.37
N THR A 2 -66.09 -13.01 -39.77
CA THR A 2 -64.83 -13.59 -39.29
C THR A 2 -64.24 -12.50 -38.37
N PHE A 3 -63.87 -12.79 -37.12
CA PHE A 3 -63.07 -11.85 -36.31
C PHE A 3 -61.66 -12.42 -36.21
N ILE A 4 -60.71 -11.67 -36.77
CA ILE A 4 -59.30 -12.00 -36.86
C ILE A 4 -58.63 -11.82 -35.50
N THR A 5 -57.68 -12.70 -35.23
CA THR A 5 -56.81 -12.85 -34.07
C THR A 5 -55.93 -11.63 -33.79
N SER A 6 -55.63 -11.34 -32.52
CA SER A 6 -54.24 -11.10 -32.07
C SER A 6 -54.09 -11.01 -30.56
N LEU A 7 -53.17 -11.83 -30.06
CA LEU A 7 -52.59 -11.82 -28.72
C LEU A 7 -51.85 -10.50 -28.47
N ILE A 8 -52.35 -9.66 -27.56
CA ILE A 8 -51.55 -8.58 -26.97
C ILE A 8 -51.12 -9.02 -25.58
N SER A 9 -49.98 -9.69 -25.61
CA SER A 9 -48.85 -9.62 -24.67
C SER A 9 -49.18 -9.33 -23.19
N CYS A 10 -48.97 -10.35 -22.35
CA CYS A 10 -48.67 -10.21 -20.94
C CYS A 10 -47.39 -9.34 -20.78
N ARG A 11 -47.56 -8.01 -20.74
CA ARG A 11 -46.48 -7.03 -20.56
C ARG A 11 -46.84 -6.01 -19.49
N GLN A 12 -47.38 -6.50 -18.38
CA GLN A 12 -47.75 -5.70 -17.21
C GLN A 12 -47.42 -6.49 -15.93
N MET A 13 -46.17 -6.97 -15.77
CA MET A 13 -45.70 -7.45 -14.46
C MET A 13 -44.17 -7.58 -14.34
N PHE A 14 -43.38 -6.64 -14.86
CA PHE A 14 -41.92 -6.63 -14.60
C PHE A 14 -41.30 -5.25 -14.34
N ASP A 15 -42.10 -4.18 -14.20
CA ASP A 15 -41.56 -2.82 -14.05
C ASP A 15 -41.77 -2.21 -12.65
N ALA A 16 -41.95 -3.02 -11.59
CA ALA A 16 -42.07 -2.51 -10.22
C ALA A 16 -40.87 -2.83 -9.32
N LEU A 17 -40.08 -3.86 -9.64
CA LEU A 17 -38.88 -4.24 -8.87
C LEU A 17 -37.60 -3.54 -9.35
N PHE A 18 -37.56 -3.07 -10.60
CA PHE A 18 -36.39 -2.37 -11.15
C PHE A 18 -36.28 -0.89 -10.78
N TRP A 19 -37.37 -0.27 -10.31
CA TRP A 19 -37.35 1.15 -9.88
C TRP A 19 -36.81 1.36 -8.46
N PHE A 20 -36.73 0.32 -7.63
CA PHE A 20 -36.32 0.45 -6.22
C PHE A 20 -34.85 0.14 -5.93
N GLN A 21 -34.06 -0.30 -6.92
CA GLN A 21 -32.63 -0.61 -6.73
C GLN A 21 -31.65 0.46 -7.24
N SER A 22 -32.12 1.54 -7.88
CA SER A 22 -31.22 2.49 -8.55
C SER A 22 -30.76 3.69 -7.71
N SER A 23 -30.98 3.70 -6.38
CA SER A 23 -30.51 4.79 -5.51
C SER A 23 -29.61 4.38 -4.33
N LEU A 24 -29.08 3.16 -4.30
CA LEU A 24 -28.10 2.80 -3.27
C LEU A 24 -26.72 3.25 -3.75
N ASP A 25 -26.34 4.45 -3.29
CA ASP A 25 -25.03 5.10 -3.37
C ASP A 25 -24.56 5.51 -4.78
N ARG A 26 -25.00 6.69 -5.24
CA ARG A 26 -24.30 7.43 -6.31
C ARG A 26 -22.89 7.78 -5.86
N THR A 27 -21.96 6.88 -6.16
CA THR A 27 -20.53 7.07 -5.91
C THR A 27 -19.83 7.22 -7.26
N ASP A 28 -19.42 8.44 -7.59
CA ASP A 28 -18.57 8.69 -8.75
C ASP A 28 -17.12 8.37 -8.39
N ILE A 29 -16.46 7.52 -9.19
CA ILE A 29 -15.07 7.10 -8.97
C ILE A 29 -14.17 7.81 -9.98
N GLY A 30 -13.23 8.63 -9.47
CA GLY A 30 -12.14 9.21 -10.27
C GLY A 30 -10.83 8.46 -10.05
N THR A 31 -10.05 8.23 -11.11
CA THR A 31 -8.73 7.56 -11.04
C THR A 31 -7.65 8.44 -11.68
N LEU A 32 -6.53 8.63 -10.97
CA LEU A 32 -5.35 9.33 -11.48
C LEU A 32 -4.26 8.31 -11.84
N LEU A 33 -3.85 8.28 -13.11
CA LEU A 33 -2.73 7.47 -13.61
C LEU A 33 -1.55 8.39 -13.93
N ILE A 34 -0.39 8.12 -13.32
CA ILE A 34 0.86 8.85 -13.59
C ILE A 34 1.85 7.88 -14.25
N PRO A 35 1.96 7.88 -15.59
CA PRO A 35 2.92 7.02 -16.28
C PRO A 35 4.36 7.52 -16.05
N ASN A 36 5.31 6.59 -15.93
CA ASN A 36 6.74 6.90 -15.77
C ASN A 36 7.04 7.84 -14.59
N ILE A 37 6.54 7.50 -13.41
CA ILE A 37 6.67 8.31 -12.19
C ILE A 37 8.14 8.66 -11.87
N GLN A 38 8.39 9.93 -11.55
CA GLN A 38 9.71 10.48 -11.24
C GLN A 38 9.74 11.06 -9.83
N ARG A 39 10.96 11.34 -9.32
CA ARG A 39 11.11 11.95 -7.98
C ARG A 39 10.36 13.28 -7.86
N SER A 40 10.29 14.06 -8.94
CA SER A 40 9.57 15.34 -9.01
C SER A 40 8.07 15.20 -8.78
N ASP A 41 7.50 14.01 -8.96
CA ASP A 41 6.07 13.74 -8.75
C ASP A 41 5.74 13.51 -7.27
N SER A 42 6.75 13.50 -6.39
CA SER A 42 6.54 13.47 -4.94
C SER A 42 5.85 14.75 -4.48
N GLY A 43 4.82 14.62 -3.65
CA GLY A 43 4.05 15.77 -3.19
C GLY A 43 2.75 15.36 -2.49
N THR A 44 1.96 16.36 -2.11
CA THR A 44 0.62 16.15 -1.57
C THR A 44 -0.41 16.30 -2.69
N TYR A 45 -1.08 15.21 -3.01
CA TYR A 45 -2.21 15.17 -3.94
C TYR A 45 -3.50 15.40 -3.17
N MET A 46 -4.53 15.91 -3.83
CA MET A 46 -5.82 16.18 -3.20
C MET A 46 -6.94 15.67 -4.08
N CYS A 47 -7.75 14.75 -3.56
CA CYS A 47 -8.99 14.34 -4.20
C CYS A 47 -10.09 15.31 -3.77
N VAL A 48 -10.82 15.89 -4.73
CA VAL A 48 -11.94 16.80 -4.45
C VAL A 48 -13.19 16.22 -5.10
N GLY A 49 -14.18 15.89 -4.28
CA GLY A 49 -15.51 15.51 -4.73
C GLY A 49 -16.46 16.69 -4.53
N SER A 50 -17.07 17.17 -5.62
CA SER A 50 -18.00 18.29 -5.60
C SER A 50 -19.33 17.94 -6.24
N ASN A 51 -20.42 18.37 -5.62
CA ASN A 51 -21.78 18.30 -6.15
C ASN A 51 -22.49 19.66 -6.00
N SER A 52 -23.78 19.73 -6.36
CA SER A 52 -24.56 20.97 -6.30
C SER A 52 -24.79 21.52 -4.88
N VAL A 53 -24.48 20.74 -3.84
CA VAL A 53 -24.67 21.10 -2.43
C VAL A 53 -23.35 21.52 -1.78
N GLY A 54 -22.21 21.04 -2.28
CA GLY A 54 -20.91 21.44 -1.78
C GLY A 54 -19.76 20.57 -2.29
N SER A 55 -18.58 20.79 -1.72
CA SER A 55 -17.37 20.03 -2.04
C SER A 55 -16.68 19.54 -0.77
N ASN A 56 -16.14 18.33 -0.81
CA ASN A 56 -15.24 17.81 0.21
C ASN A 56 -13.92 17.37 -0.42
N SER A 57 -12.84 17.39 0.35
CA SER A 57 -11.51 17.05 -0.14
C SER A 57 -10.74 16.15 0.82
N SER A 58 -9.94 15.25 0.28
CA SER A 58 -9.06 14.37 1.04
C SER A 58 -7.61 14.44 0.52
N PRO A 59 -6.63 14.80 1.35
CA PRO A 59 -5.22 14.85 0.94
C PRO A 59 -4.56 13.47 0.98
N LEU A 60 -3.63 13.23 0.06
CA LEU A 60 -2.78 12.04 -0.02
C LEU A 60 -1.33 12.47 -0.18
N LYS A 61 -0.46 12.09 0.76
CA LYS A 61 0.99 12.33 0.64
C LYS A 61 1.62 11.19 -0.16
N VAL A 62 2.25 11.53 -1.28
CA VAL A 62 2.96 10.59 -2.15
C VAL A 62 4.46 10.87 -2.07
N SER A 63 5.25 9.84 -1.80
CA SER A 63 6.72 9.90 -1.79
C SER A 63 7.26 8.93 -2.83
N VAL A 64 7.91 9.45 -3.86
CA VAL A 64 8.51 8.64 -4.94
C VAL A 64 9.98 8.41 -4.60
N LEU A 65 10.26 7.20 -4.15
CA LEU A 65 11.60 6.79 -3.79
C LEU A 65 12.33 6.32 -5.05
N LYS A 66 13.55 6.82 -5.27
CA LYS A 66 14.46 6.16 -6.20
C LYS A 66 15.15 5.06 -5.43
N ALA A 67 15.07 3.83 -5.92
CA ALA A 67 16.07 2.83 -5.60
C ALA A 67 17.39 3.36 -6.16
N ASP A 68 18.08 4.18 -5.38
CA ASP A 68 19.50 4.37 -5.62
C ASP A 68 20.07 2.96 -5.55
N HIS A 69 20.77 2.53 -6.61
CA HIS A 69 21.49 1.27 -6.59
C HIS A 69 22.46 1.36 -5.42
N VAL A 70 22.05 0.88 -4.26
CA VAL A 70 22.92 0.71 -3.12
C VAL A 70 23.73 -0.54 -3.45
N SER A 71 24.77 -0.32 -4.25
CA SER A 71 25.87 -1.26 -4.42
C SER A 71 26.79 -1.26 -3.18
N SER A 72 26.43 -0.55 -2.12
CA SER A 72 27.09 -0.70 -0.83
C SER A 72 26.54 -1.97 -0.17
N ALA A 73 27.34 -3.03 -0.22
CA ALA A 73 26.97 -4.29 0.40
C ALA A 73 26.66 -4.09 1.90
N VAL A 74 25.63 -4.78 2.39
CA VAL A 74 25.40 -4.92 3.83
C VAL A 74 26.65 -5.56 4.44
N SER A 75 27.17 -4.99 5.53
CA SER A 75 28.38 -5.51 6.19
C SER A 75 28.20 -5.60 7.70
N ILE A 76 28.89 -6.56 8.31
CA ILE A 76 28.92 -6.76 9.76
C ILE A 76 30.36 -6.61 10.24
N GLN A 77 30.54 -5.89 11.35
CA GLN A 77 31.83 -5.70 12.01
C GLN A 77 31.76 -6.12 13.50
N PRO A 78 32.75 -6.88 14.00
CA PRO A 78 33.79 -7.58 13.23
C PRO A 78 33.23 -8.70 12.35
N SER A 79 33.92 -9.02 11.24
CA SER A 79 33.51 -10.09 10.32
C SER A 79 33.82 -11.50 10.86
N ILE A 80 34.80 -11.59 11.76
CA ILE A 80 35.20 -12.80 12.47
C ILE A 80 35.48 -12.39 13.91
N ALA A 81 34.93 -13.14 14.87
CA ALA A 81 35.18 -12.94 16.29
C ALA A 81 35.22 -14.28 17.00
N ASP A 82 36.31 -14.53 17.73
CA ASP A 82 36.45 -15.62 18.68
C ASP A 82 36.38 -15.03 20.09
N VAL A 83 35.36 -15.41 20.86
CA VAL A 83 35.07 -14.84 22.18
C VAL A 83 34.96 -15.97 23.19
N GLN A 84 35.61 -15.79 24.35
CA GLN A 84 35.56 -16.76 25.44
C GLN A 84 34.21 -16.72 26.15
N GLU A 85 33.82 -17.85 26.74
CA GLU A 85 32.60 -17.95 27.52
C GLU A 85 32.59 -16.91 28.66
N GLY A 86 31.44 -16.25 28.84
CA GLY A 86 31.24 -15.20 29.84
C GLY A 86 31.67 -13.80 29.40
N GLN A 87 32.31 -13.65 28.24
CA GLN A 87 32.61 -12.33 27.66
C GLN A 87 31.49 -11.83 26.74
N SER A 88 31.45 -10.51 26.56
CA SER A 88 30.49 -9.82 25.69
C SER A 88 31.06 -9.64 24.28
N LEU A 89 30.19 -9.72 23.27
CA LEU A 89 30.51 -9.47 21.87
C LEU A 89 29.53 -8.46 21.29
N ASP A 90 30.07 -7.35 20.79
CA ASP A 90 29.29 -6.33 20.09
C ASP A 90 29.45 -6.51 18.58
N LEU A 91 28.32 -6.63 17.88
CA LEU A 91 28.27 -6.74 16.42
C LEU A 91 27.54 -5.53 15.83
N SER A 92 28.19 -4.84 14.90
CA SER A 92 27.62 -3.69 14.19
C SER A 92 27.23 -4.08 12.78
N CYS A 93 25.98 -3.84 12.39
CA CYS A 93 25.47 -4.08 11.03
C CYS A 93 25.31 -2.75 10.29
N PHE A 94 26.00 -2.60 9.17
CA PHE A 94 25.90 -1.45 8.28
C PHE A 94 25.04 -1.83 7.09
N ALA A 95 23.81 -1.31 7.07
CA ALA A 95 22.86 -1.50 5.99
C ALA A 95 22.54 -0.13 5.34
N PRO A 96 23.20 0.21 4.23
CA PRO A 96 22.91 1.44 3.50
C PRO A 96 21.57 1.31 2.76
N GLY A 97 20.81 2.40 2.69
CA GLY A 97 19.51 2.44 2.05
C GLY A 97 18.87 3.82 2.16
N ASN A 98 18.10 4.21 1.14
CA ASN A 98 17.23 5.37 1.22
C ASN A 98 15.81 4.97 0.78
N PRO A 99 14.82 4.95 1.69
CA PRO A 99 14.91 5.33 3.10
C PRO A 99 15.80 4.35 3.91
N PRO A 100 16.28 4.76 5.10
CA PRO A 100 17.08 3.89 5.97
C PRO A 100 16.40 2.53 6.17
N PRO A 101 17.11 1.41 5.94
CA PRO A 101 16.52 0.09 6.06
C PRO A 101 16.31 -0.28 7.52
N GLN A 102 15.35 -1.16 7.77
CA GLN A 102 15.17 -1.77 9.08
C GLN A 102 16.22 -2.87 9.28
N VAL A 103 16.99 -2.79 10.37
CA VAL A 103 18.00 -3.79 10.73
C VAL A 103 17.43 -4.77 11.74
N THR A 104 17.52 -6.07 11.43
CA THR A 104 17.07 -7.16 12.31
C THR A 104 18.18 -8.19 12.49
N TRP A 105 18.35 -8.69 13.72
CA TRP A 105 19.36 -9.69 14.05
C TRP A 105 18.74 -11.08 14.28
N SER A 106 19.44 -12.11 13.82
CA SER A 106 19.10 -13.52 14.06
C SER A 106 20.37 -14.37 14.06
N LYS A 107 20.30 -15.56 14.68
CA LYS A 107 21.38 -16.55 14.60
C LYS A 107 21.08 -17.49 13.43
N ALA A 108 22.09 -17.96 12.71
CA ALA A 108 21.87 -18.91 11.61
C ALA A 108 21.16 -20.21 12.07
N SER A 109 21.38 -20.63 13.31
CA SER A 109 20.71 -21.78 13.93
C SER A 109 19.31 -21.48 14.49
N GLY A 110 18.80 -20.25 14.32
CA GLY A 110 17.46 -19.85 14.76
C GLY A 110 17.42 -18.56 15.60
N ARG A 111 16.64 -18.59 16.69
CA ARG A 111 16.32 -17.39 17.47
C ARG A 111 17.47 -16.99 18.40
N LEU A 112 17.62 -15.68 18.59
CA LEU A 112 18.47 -15.13 19.63
C LEU A 112 17.85 -15.38 21.01
N SER A 113 18.68 -15.71 22.00
CA SER A 113 18.24 -15.84 23.39
C SER A 113 17.75 -14.50 23.93
N SER A 114 16.86 -14.51 24.91
CA SER A 114 16.32 -13.31 25.58
C SER A 114 17.37 -12.40 26.20
N ASN A 115 18.58 -12.94 26.45
CA ASN A 115 19.69 -12.18 27.04
C ASN A 115 20.42 -11.28 26.03
N HIS A 116 20.14 -11.40 24.73
CA HIS A 116 20.74 -10.52 23.73
C HIS A 116 20.02 -9.17 23.72
N GLN A 117 20.79 -8.10 23.84
CA GLN A 117 20.30 -6.73 23.74
C GLN A 117 20.50 -6.25 22.30
N MET A 118 19.48 -5.59 21.73
CA MET A 118 19.54 -5.02 20.39
C MET A 118 19.24 -3.54 20.49
N GLU A 119 20.17 -2.70 20.06
CA GLU A 119 19.95 -1.27 19.90
C GLU A 119 20.02 -0.95 18.41
N THR A 120 19.02 -0.21 17.92
CA THR A 120 18.99 0.28 16.53
C THR A 120 19.21 1.78 16.58
N SER A 121 20.36 2.22 16.09
CA SER A 121 20.66 3.65 15.92
C SER A 121 20.17 4.10 14.56
N TYR A 122 19.30 5.12 14.52
CA TYR A 122 18.75 5.73 13.31
C TYR A 122 19.51 7.01 12.93
#